data_AF-A0A061HV70-F1
#
_entry.id   AF-A0A061HV70-F1
#
_cell.length_a   1.000
_cell.length_b   1.000
_cell.length_c   1.000
_cell.angle_alpha   90.00
_cell.angle_beta   90.00
_cell.angle_gamma   90.00
#
_symmetry.space_group_name_H-M   'P 1'
#
loop_
_entity.id
_entity.type
_entity.pdbx_description
1 polymer ?
#
loop_
_entity_poly.entity_id
_entity_poly.type
_entity_poly.pdbx_seq_one_letter_code
_entity_poly.pdbx_strand_id
1 'polypeptide(L)'
;MVEEELQALRKQRLAELQAKHGDPGDAAQQEAKQRETKMRNSILAQVLDQSARARLSNLALVKPEKTKTVENYLIQMARYGKREGV
;
A
#
# COMPACT_ATOMS: atom_id res chain seq x y z
N MET A 1 13.92 -17.70 43.08
CA MET A 1 12.61 -18.15 42.59
C MET A 1 11.56 -17.02 42.62
N VAL A 2 11.32 -16.35 43.74
CA VAL A 2 10.32 -15.24 43.82
C VAL A 2 10.71 -14.00 42.99
N GLU A 3 11.99 -13.68 42.90
CA GLU A 3 12.49 -12.52 42.14
C GLU A 3 12.41 -12.71 40.61
N GLU A 4 12.46 -13.96 40.16
CA GLU A 4 12.37 -14.32 38.73
C GLU A 4 10.92 -14.21 38.23
N GLU A 5 9.94 -14.63 39.04
CA GLU A 5 8.52 -14.42 38.76
C GLU A 5 8.16 -12.93 38.72
N LEU A 6 8.73 -12.12 39.63
CA LEU A 6 8.48 -10.68 39.64
C LEU A 6 9.07 -9.99 38.41
N GLN A 7 10.26 -10.42 37.96
CA GLN A 7 10.86 -9.94 36.71
C GLN A 7 10.09 -10.39 35.47
N ALA A 8 9.60 -11.63 35.45
CA ALA A 8 8.77 -12.16 34.37
C ALA A 8 7.49 -11.34 34.24
N LEU A 9 6.82 -11.04 35.36
CA LEU A 9 5.62 -10.21 35.38
C LEU A 9 5.88 -8.78 34.90
N ARG A 10 7.02 -8.18 35.27
CA ARG A 10 7.43 -6.85 34.80
C ARG A 10 7.72 -6.83 33.29
N LYS A 11 8.42 -7.85 32.78
CA LYS A 11 8.68 -8.01 31.33
C LYS A 11 7.38 -8.20 30.55
N GLN A 12 6.47 -9.02 31.06
CA GLN A 12 5.19 -9.28 30.42
C GLN A 12 4.31 -8.02 30.38
N ARG A 13 4.24 -7.26 31.48
CA ARG A 13 3.55 -5.96 31.50
C ARG A 13 4.19 -4.92 30.59
N LEU A 14 5.52 -4.90 30.49
CA LEU A 14 6.22 -3.99 29.57
C LEU A 14 5.93 -4.35 28.11
N ALA A 15 5.95 -5.64 27.76
CA ALA A 15 5.64 -6.12 26.41
C ALA A 15 4.17 -5.86 26.04
N GLU A 16 3.23 -6.06 26.97
CA GLU A 16 1.81 -5.77 26.76
C GLU A 16 1.56 -4.26 26.61
N LEU A 17 2.26 -3.43 27.39
CA LEU A 17 2.18 -1.97 27.26
C LEU A 17 2.81 -1.50 25.95
N GLN A 18 3.93 -2.10 25.52
CA GLN A 18 4.58 -1.81 24.24
C GLN A 18 3.75 -2.31 23.05
N ALA A 19 3.03 -3.42 23.17
CA ALA A 19 2.05 -3.89 22.19
C ALA A 19 0.78 -3.02 22.14
N LYS A 20 0.39 -2.41 23.26
CA LYS A 20 -0.68 -1.40 23.31
C LYS A 20 -0.24 -0.01 22.81
N HIS A 21 1.06 0.32 22.91
CA HIS A 21 1.62 1.60 22.43
C HIS A 21 2.13 1.53 20.98
N GLY A 22 2.50 0.34 20.49
CA GLY A 22 2.75 0.08 19.09
C GLY A 22 1.42 -0.17 18.41
N ASP A 23 0.78 0.90 17.95
CA ASP A 23 -0.53 0.91 17.33
C ASP A 23 -0.66 -0.23 16.28
N PRO A 24 -1.37 -1.33 16.59
CA PRO A 24 -1.60 -2.40 15.61
C PRO A 24 -2.56 -1.95 14.50
N GLY A 25 -3.21 -0.79 14.66
CA GLY A 25 -3.96 -0.12 13.61
C GLY A 25 -3.04 0.41 12.52
N ASP A 26 -1.89 1.01 12.84
CA ASP A 26 -0.98 1.57 11.84
C ASP A 26 -0.33 0.49 10.98
N ALA A 27 0.10 -0.64 11.56
CA ALA A 27 0.64 -1.76 10.80
C ALA A 27 -0.44 -2.42 9.91
N ALA A 28 -1.64 -2.68 10.45
CA ALA A 28 -2.74 -3.27 9.68
C ALA A 28 -3.28 -2.31 8.60
N GLN A 29 -3.34 -1.02 8.89
CA GLN A 29 -3.78 0.02 7.95
C GLN A 29 -2.73 0.28 6.88
N GLN A 30 -1.44 0.27 7.24
CA GLN A 30 -0.35 0.34 6.28
C GLN A 30 -0.31 -0.90 5.40
N GLU A 31 -0.58 -2.09 5.94
CA GLU A 31 -0.64 -3.32 5.17
C GLU A 31 -1.86 -3.34 4.23
N ALA A 32 -3.03 -2.88 4.67
CA ALA A 32 -4.21 -2.71 3.82
C ALA A 32 -3.95 -1.71 2.69
N LYS A 33 -3.37 -0.55 3.01
CA LYS A 33 -3.02 0.49 2.05
C LYS A 33 -1.94 0.02 1.08
N GLN A 34 -0.97 -0.77 1.54
CA GLN A 34 0.02 -1.41 0.69
C GLN A 34 -0.59 -2.48 -0.22
N ARG A 35 -1.52 -3.31 0.26
CA ARG A 35 -2.22 -4.30 -0.58
C ARG A 35 -3.04 -3.61 -1.66
N GLU A 36 -3.77 -2.56 -1.32
CA GLU A 36 -4.48 -1.75 -2.31
C GLU A 36 -3.51 -1.08 -3.30
N THR A 37 -2.40 -0.53 -2.83
CA THR A 37 -1.39 0.10 -3.69
C THR A 37 -0.72 -0.92 -4.59
N LYS A 38 -0.41 -2.11 -4.09
CA LYS A 38 0.14 -3.24 -4.87
C LYS A 38 -0.86 -3.73 -5.89
N MET A 39 -2.14 -3.87 -5.54
CA MET A 39 -3.20 -4.21 -6.50
C MET A 39 -3.31 -3.14 -7.59
N ARG A 40 -3.40 -1.86 -7.22
CA ARG A 40 -3.43 -0.74 -8.18
C ARG A 40 -2.19 -0.73 -9.06
N ASN A 41 -1.00 -0.90 -8.48
CA ASN A 41 0.27 -0.90 -9.21
C ASN A 41 0.39 -2.13 -10.12
N SER A 42 -0.09 -3.31 -9.71
CA SER A 42 -0.10 -4.52 -10.52
C SER A 42 -1.06 -4.38 -11.70
N ILE A 43 -2.26 -3.85 -11.46
CA ILE A 43 -3.23 -3.53 -12.51
C ILE A 43 -2.65 -2.51 -13.49
N LEU A 44 -2.04 -1.44 -12.96
CA LEU A 44 -1.37 -0.44 -13.78
C LEU A 44 -0.17 -1.04 -14.52
N ALA A 45 0.59 -1.97 -13.96
CA ALA A 45 1.71 -2.63 -14.64
C ALA A 45 1.25 -3.64 -15.71
N GLN A 46 0.05 -4.21 -15.56
CA GLN A 46 -0.56 -5.05 -16.59
C GLN A 46 -1.17 -4.22 -17.73
N VAL A 47 -1.70 -3.04 -17.45
CA VAL A 47 -2.35 -2.18 -18.45
C VAL A 47 -1.41 -1.15 -19.08
N LEU A 48 -0.39 -0.69 -18.33
CA LEU A 48 0.68 0.16 -18.83
C LEU A 48 1.93 -0.66 -19.07
N ASP A 49 2.29 -0.77 -20.35
CA ASP A 49 3.64 -1.17 -20.74
C ASP A 49 4.69 -0.20 -20.18
N GLN A 50 5.93 -0.69 -19.98
CA GLN A 50 7.04 0.10 -19.44
C GLN A 50 7.26 1.41 -20.24
N SER A 51 7.03 1.39 -21.56
CA SER A 51 7.06 2.58 -22.41
C SER A 51 5.96 3.60 -22.11
N ALA A 52 4.75 3.15 -21.77
CA ALA A 52 3.63 4.03 -21.48
C ALA A 52 3.84 4.75 -20.13
N ARG A 53 4.46 4.07 -19.17
CA ARG A 53 4.89 4.66 -17.90
C ARG A 53 5.91 5.78 -18.11
N ALA A 54 6.94 5.54 -18.92
CA ALA A 54 7.95 6.55 -19.25
C ALA A 54 7.34 7.77 -19.97
N ARG A 55 6.41 7.54 -20.90
CA ARG A 55 5.66 8.63 -21.57
C ARG A 55 4.81 9.43 -20.59
N LEU A 56 4.12 8.78 -19.65
CA LEU A 56 3.37 9.48 -18.61
C LEU A 56 4.26 10.27 -17.67
N SER A 57 5.42 9.75 -17.25
CA SER A 57 6.38 10.50 -16.42
C SER A 57 6.91 11.73 -17.15
N ASN A 58 7.25 11.61 -18.43
CA ASN A 58 7.67 12.77 -19.24
C ASN A 58 6.52 13.76 -19.46
N LEU A 59 5.29 13.28 -19.65
CA LEU A 59 4.11 14.12 -19.80
C LEU A 59 3.73 14.82 -18.49
N ALA A 60 3.96 14.18 -17.33
CA ALA A 60 3.74 14.76 -16.01
C ALA A 60 4.64 15.98 -15.77
N LEU A 61 5.88 15.92 -16.25
CA LEU A 61 6.85 17.00 -16.14
C LEU A 61 6.44 18.24 -16.95
N VAL A 62 5.83 18.04 -18.12
CA VAL A 62 5.45 19.15 -19.01
C VAL A 62 4.01 19.62 -18.79
N LYS A 63 3.08 18.70 -18.45
CA LYS A 63 1.64 18.93 -18.28
C LYS A 63 1.03 17.94 -17.28
N PRO A 64 1.12 18.22 -15.97
CA PRO A 64 0.60 17.33 -14.93
C PRO A 64 -0.93 17.17 -14.97
N GLU A 65 -1.66 18.20 -15.44
CA GLU A 65 -3.13 18.15 -15.52
C GLU A 65 -3.62 17.07 -16.48
N LYS A 66 -3.06 17.01 -17.69
CA LYS A 66 -3.43 15.99 -18.69
C LYS A 66 -3.01 14.59 -18.22
N THR A 67 -1.89 14.50 -17.54
CA THR A 67 -1.38 13.22 -17.02
C THR A 67 -2.32 12.63 -15.96
N LYS A 68 -2.81 13.44 -15.02
CA LYS A 68 -3.81 13.01 -14.04
C LYS A 68 -5.10 12.49 -14.68
N THR A 69 -5.59 13.15 -15.73
CA THR A 69 -6.77 12.68 -16.47
C THR A 69 -6.52 11.33 -17.13
N VAL A 70 -5.36 11.15 -17.76
CA VAL A 70 -4.98 9.88 -18.41
C VAL A 70 -4.78 8.77 -17.39
N GLU A 71 -4.13 9.02 -16.25
CA GLU A 71 -4.00 8.06 -15.16
C GLU A 71 -5.36 7.62 -14.63
N ASN A 72 -6.27 8.58 -14.39
CA ASN A 72 -7.61 8.27 -13.88
C ASN A 72 -8.42 7.44 -14.88
N TYR A 73 -8.34 7.77 -16.17
CA TYR A 73 -8.98 7.01 -17.25
C TYR A 73 -8.41 5.59 -17.36
N LEU A 74 -7.09 5.44 -17.26
CA LEU A 74 -6.44 4.13 -17.29
C LEU A 74 -6.80 3.27 -16.09
N ILE A 75 -6.86 3.85 -14.89
CA ILE A 75 -7.32 3.13 -13.69
C ILE A 75 -8.75 2.63 -13.90
N GLN A 76 -9.61 3.46 -14.49
CA GLN A 76 -10.99 3.09 -14.79
C GLN A 76 -11.04 1.95 -15.80
N MET A 77 -10.36 2.10 -16.95
CA MET A 77 -10.25 1.08 -18.00
C MET A 77 -9.69 -0.24 -17.47
N ALA A 78 -8.66 -0.19 -16.63
CA ALA A 78 -8.03 -1.39 -16.08
C ALA A 78 -8.92 -2.15 -15.07
N ARG A 79 -9.79 -1.42 -14.35
CA ARG A 79 -10.82 -2.05 -13.49
C ARG A 79 -11.92 -2.73 -14.30
N TYR A 80 -12.26 -2.19 -15.48
CA TYR A 80 -13.24 -2.79 -16.39
C TYR A 80 -12.64 -3.95 -17.21
N GLY A 81 -11.46 -3.77 -17.80
CA GLY A 81 -10.80 -4.79 -18.63
C GLY A 81 -10.45 -6.07 -17.88
N LYS A 82 -10.22 -6.01 -16.55
CA LYS A 82 -10.04 -7.21 -15.72
C LYS A 82 -11.32 -8.06 -15.57
N ARG A 83 -12.50 -7.53 -15.89
CA ARG A 83 -13.77 -8.29 -15.86
C ARG A 83 -14.08 -9.01 -17.18
N GLU A 84 -13.45 -8.61 -18.30
CA GLU A 84 -13.66 -9.23 -19.61
C GLU A 84 -12.48 -10.10 -20.08
N GLY A 85 -11.34 -10.09 -19.39
CA GLY A 85 -10.17 -10.91 -19.72
C GLY A 85 -10.00 -12.11 -18.78
N VAL A 86 -10.75 -13.19 -19.04
CA VAL A 86 -10.41 -14.58 -18.66
C VAL A 86 -10.56 -15.46 -19.89
#